data_AF-A0A4Q6F3V6-F1
#
_entry.id   AF-A0A4Q6F3V6-F1
#
_cell.length_a   1.000
_cell.length_b   1.000
_cell.length_c   1.000
_cell.angle_alpha   90.00
_cell.angle_beta   90.00
_cell.angle_gamma   90.00
#
_symmetry.space_group_name_H-M   'P 1'
#
loop_
_entity.id
_entity.type
_entity.pdbx_description
1 polymer ?
#
loop_
_entity_poly.entity_id
_entity_poly.type
_entity_poly.pdbx_seq_one_letter_code
_entity_poly.pdbx_strand_id
1 'polypeptide(L)'
;MATVRRTIVQLLTLLGLYSLLRVLFYYVNQQLFLKVPFGDIVKAWLNGMRYDLAAIALINTVIAILSLISVKRLSPKFERGKALVLGLAFTLVNGFALSLNIIDLEYFKFTGKRLTADSFLLARDIGDQTAQIAWYYWYYSILMLAVYAILGWVSLRNYRKDSKSHWAWIII
;
A
#
# COMPACT_ATOMS: atom_id res chain seq x y z
N MET A 1 18.59 12.46 9.40
CA MET A 1 18.46 11.03 9.76
C MET A 1 17.01 10.59 10.00
N ALA A 2 16.17 11.38 10.68
CA ALA A 2 14.79 10.98 11.02
C ALA A 2 13.87 10.76 9.80
N THR A 3 13.96 11.59 8.76
CA THR A 3 13.19 11.45 7.51
C THR A 3 13.50 10.16 6.76
N VAL A 4 14.78 9.81 6.62
CA VAL A 4 15.22 8.56 5.95
C VAL A 4 14.70 7.34 6.70
N ARG A 5 14.84 7.33 8.03
CA ARG A 5 14.29 6.26 8.87
C ARG A 5 12.78 6.10 8.67
N ARG A 6 12.03 7.19 8.59
CA ARG A 6 10.59 7.17 8.35
C ARG A 6 10.25 6.51 7.02
N THR A 7 10.91 6.93 5.94
CA THR A 7 10.70 6.37 4.60
C THR A 7 11.02 4.87 4.58
N ILE A 8 12.10 4.44 5.23
CA ILE A 8 12.44 3.00 5.33
C ILE A 8 11.34 2.22 6.04
N VAL A 9 10.83 2.70 7.18
CA VAL A 9 9.74 2.02 7.90
C VAL A 9 8.49 1.91 7.03
N GLN A 10 8.14 2.97 6.30
CA GLN A 10 7.00 2.97 5.38
C GLN A 10 7.17 1.92 4.26
N LEU A 11 8.35 1.88 3.61
CA LEU A 11 8.64 0.93 2.55
C LEU A 11 8.62 -0.52 3.05
N LEU A 12 9.17 -0.78 4.24
CA LEU A 12 9.13 -2.11 4.85
C LEU A 12 7.71 -2.55 5.22
N THR A 13 6.88 -1.63 5.75
CA THR A 13 5.47 -1.91 6.00
C THR A 13 4.75 -2.29 4.71
N LEU A 14 4.98 -1.54 3.62
CA LEU A 14 4.39 -1.86 2.32
C LEU A 14 4.83 -3.23 1.82
N LEU A 15 6.13 -3.52 1.84
CA LEU A 15 6.66 -4.82 1.39
C LEU A 15 6.04 -5.99 2.18
N GLY A 16 5.88 -5.82 3.50
CA GLY A 16 5.20 -6.80 4.35
C GLY A 16 3.73 -7.00 3.97
N LEU A 17 2.98 -5.91 3.74
CA LEU A 17 1.58 -5.97 3.34
C LEU A 17 1.40 -6.60 1.95
N TYR A 18 2.20 -6.22 0.96
CA TYR A 18 2.19 -6.84 -0.38
C TYR A 18 2.49 -8.35 -0.29
N SER A 19 3.50 -8.72 0.49
CA SER A 19 3.87 -10.14 0.70
C SER A 19 2.73 -10.92 1.36
N LEU A 20 2.08 -10.34 2.38
CA LEU A 20 0.94 -10.95 3.05
C LEU A 20 -0.24 -11.13 2.10
N LEU A 21 -0.58 -10.13 1.31
CA LEU A 21 -1.64 -10.23 0.30
C LEU A 21 -1.32 -11.27 -0.76
N ARG A 22 -0.06 -11.45 -1.15
CA ARG A 22 0.34 -12.53 -2.06
C ARG A 22 0.15 -13.92 -1.44
N VAL A 23 0.52 -14.08 -0.17
CA VAL A 23 0.28 -15.36 0.55
C VAL A 23 -1.21 -15.63 0.66
N LEU A 24 -2.00 -14.61 0.97
CA LEU A 24 -3.46 -14.72 1.01
C LEU A 24 -4.03 -15.06 -0.37
N PHE A 25 -3.52 -14.46 -1.44
CA PHE A 25 -3.91 -14.78 -2.81
C PHE A 25 -3.67 -16.25 -3.14
N TYR A 26 -2.48 -16.77 -2.81
CA TYR A 26 -2.16 -18.19 -2.98
C TYR A 26 -3.13 -19.08 -2.19
N TYR A 27 -3.40 -18.75 -0.93
CA TYR A 27 -4.30 -19.52 -0.08
C TYR A 27 -5.75 -19.55 -0.61
N VAL A 28 -6.29 -18.39 -0.96
CA VAL A 28 -7.64 -18.23 -1.49
C VAL A 28 -7.81 -18.94 -2.84
N ASN A 29 -6.73 -19.02 -3.62
CA ASN A 29 -6.73 -19.60 -4.97
C ASN A 29 -5.98 -20.93 -5.05
N GLN A 30 -5.77 -21.63 -3.93
CA GLN A 30 -4.93 -22.83 -3.84
C GLN A 30 -5.32 -23.95 -4.84
N GLN A 31 -6.62 -24.04 -5.17
CA GLN A 31 -7.13 -25.03 -6.13
C GLN A 31 -6.52 -24.86 -7.53
N LEU A 32 -6.15 -23.64 -7.90
CA LEU A 32 -5.51 -23.31 -9.18
C LEU A 32 -4.05 -23.80 -9.24
N PHE A 33 -3.43 -24.04 -8.08
CA PHE A 33 -2.02 -24.40 -7.97
C PHE A 33 -1.79 -25.89 -7.68
N LEU A 34 -2.85 -26.73 -7.61
CA LEU A 34 -2.75 -28.15 -7.24
C LEU A 34 -1.80 -28.97 -8.13
N LYS A 35 -1.66 -28.58 -9.40
CA LYS A 35 -0.79 -29.26 -10.38
C LYS A 35 0.58 -28.61 -10.53
N VAL A 36 0.85 -27.53 -9.78
CA VAL A 36 2.10 -26.77 -9.90
C VAL A 36 3.10 -27.28 -8.86
N PRO A 37 4.33 -27.66 -9.27
CA PRO A 37 5.36 -28.06 -8.33
C PRO A 37 5.67 -26.97 -7.30
N PHE A 38 5.85 -27.35 -6.04
CA PHE A 38 6.13 -26.40 -4.96
C PHE A 38 7.36 -25.51 -5.23
N GLY A 39 8.41 -26.08 -5.85
CA GLY A 39 9.60 -25.31 -6.23
C GLY A 39 9.30 -24.15 -7.19
N ASP A 40 8.34 -24.32 -8.10
CA ASP A 40 7.96 -23.28 -9.04
C ASP A 40 7.06 -22.24 -8.39
N ILE A 41 6.26 -22.62 -7.39
CA ILE A 41 5.51 -21.68 -6.54
C ILE A 41 6.48 -20.77 -5.77
N VAL A 42 7.53 -21.33 -5.17
CA VAL A 42 8.55 -20.55 -4.45
C VAL A 42 9.31 -19.62 -5.39
N LYS A 43 9.73 -20.12 -6.58
CA LYS A 43 10.38 -19.28 -7.60
C LYS A 43 9.46 -18.14 -8.06
N ALA A 44 8.18 -18.42 -8.31
CA ALA A 44 7.20 -17.42 -8.69
C ALA A 44 7.01 -16.37 -7.59
N TRP A 45 7.02 -16.78 -6.32
CA TRP A 45 6.93 -15.86 -5.19
C TRP A 45 8.16 -14.95 -5.09
N LEU A 46 9.38 -15.48 -5.23
CA LEU A 46 10.63 -14.72 -5.23
C LEU A 46 10.71 -13.73 -6.41
N ASN A 47 10.31 -14.16 -7.60
CA ASN A 47 10.20 -13.28 -8.76
C ASN A 47 9.13 -12.20 -8.52
N GLY A 48 8.00 -12.58 -7.91
CA GLY A 48 6.93 -11.68 -7.48
C GLY A 48 7.43 -10.53 -6.58
N MET A 49 8.35 -10.81 -5.65
CA MET A 49 8.88 -9.77 -4.76
C MET A 49 9.57 -8.63 -5.53
N ARG A 50 10.20 -8.93 -6.67
CA ARG A 50 10.83 -7.91 -7.52
C ARG A 50 9.77 -6.97 -8.11
N TYR A 51 8.63 -7.52 -8.52
CA TYR A 51 7.51 -6.72 -9.02
C TYR A 51 6.86 -5.87 -7.92
N ASP A 52 6.75 -6.39 -6.69
CA ASP A 52 6.24 -5.58 -5.56
C ASP A 52 7.18 -4.43 -5.23
N LEU A 53 8.48 -4.69 -5.18
CA LEU A 53 9.48 -3.64 -4.94
C LEU A 53 9.43 -2.57 -6.03
N ALA A 54 9.30 -2.97 -7.30
CA ALA A 54 9.15 -2.04 -8.41
C ALA A 54 7.85 -1.21 -8.28
N ALA A 55 6.72 -1.84 -7.96
CA ALA A 55 5.45 -1.16 -7.77
C ALA A 55 5.50 -0.17 -6.59
N ILE A 56 6.02 -0.60 -5.44
CA ILE A 56 6.21 0.25 -4.26
C ILE A 56 7.10 1.44 -4.59
N ALA A 57 8.23 1.21 -5.27
CA ALA A 57 9.14 2.27 -5.68
C ALA A 57 8.45 3.27 -6.60
N LEU A 58 7.80 2.81 -7.68
CA LEU A 58 7.12 3.68 -8.64
C LEU A 58 6.02 4.51 -7.97
N ILE A 59 5.14 3.88 -7.21
CA ILE A 59 4.03 4.55 -6.53
C ILE A 59 4.53 5.61 -5.55
N ASN A 60 5.61 5.31 -4.81
CA ASN A 60 6.10 6.18 -3.74
C ASN A 60 7.22 7.12 -4.18
N THR A 61 7.70 7.07 -5.43
CA THR A 61 8.82 7.91 -5.89
C THR A 61 8.53 9.39 -5.68
N VAL A 62 7.35 9.86 -6.09
CA VAL A 62 6.95 11.27 -5.93
C VAL A 62 6.88 11.66 -4.44
N ILE A 63 6.26 10.82 -3.62
CA ILE A 63 6.13 11.05 -2.17
C ILE A 63 7.51 11.08 -1.49
N ALA A 64 8.41 10.15 -1.88
CA ALA A 64 9.77 10.08 -1.37
C ALA A 64 10.58 11.33 -1.72
N ILE A 65 10.54 11.78 -2.99
CA ILE A 65 11.21 13.01 -3.42
C ILE A 65 10.69 14.21 -2.64
N LEU A 66 9.37 14.41 -2.59
CA LEU A 66 8.76 15.52 -1.85
C LEU A 66 9.06 15.47 -0.35
N SER A 67 9.25 14.28 0.22
CA SER A 67 9.61 14.11 1.63
C SER A 67 11.05 14.52 1.94
N LEU A 68 11.96 14.42 0.96
CA LEU A 68 13.38 14.78 1.10
C LEU A 68 13.61 16.28 0.91
N ILE A 69 12.69 16.97 0.23
CA ILE A 69 12.73 18.43 0.10
C ILE A 69 12.42 19.06 1.46
N SER A 70 13.48 19.30 2.24
CA SER A 70 13.43 20.07 3.48
C SER A 70 13.78 21.51 3.15
N VAL A 71 12.80 22.41 3.27
CA VAL A 71 13.05 23.82 3.06
C VAL A 71 13.33 24.45 4.43
N LYS A 72 14.63 24.50 4.78
CA LYS A 72 15.12 25.04 6.07
C LYS A 72 14.64 26.47 6.40
N ARG A 73 14.04 27.16 5.43
CA ARG A 73 13.65 28.57 5.50
C ARG A 73 12.14 28.80 5.71
N LEU A 74 11.32 27.74 5.84
CA LEU A 74 9.87 27.85 6.05
C LEU A 74 9.46 27.69 7.52
N SER A 75 8.29 28.23 7.85
CA SER A 75 7.76 28.21 9.23
C SER A 75 7.49 26.78 9.71
N PRO A 76 7.60 26.51 11.02
CA PRO A 76 7.25 25.21 11.60
C PRO A 76 5.80 24.76 11.31
N LYS A 77 4.89 25.70 11.07
CA LYS A 77 3.49 25.42 10.67
C LYS A 77 3.43 24.82 9.26
N PHE A 78 4.23 25.35 8.32
CA PHE A 78 4.29 24.83 6.95
C PHE A 78 4.86 23.41 6.90
N GLU A 79 5.95 23.14 7.63
CA GLU A 79 6.54 21.80 7.67
C GLU A 79 5.59 20.76 8.28
N ARG A 80 4.77 21.14 9.27
CA ARG A 80 3.68 20.30 9.81
C ARG A 80 2.58 20.05 8.78
N GLY A 81 2.17 21.06 8.03
CA GLY A 81 1.19 20.93 6.95
C GLY A 81 1.68 19.99 5.84
N LYS A 82 2.90 20.20 5.35
CA LYS A 82 3.56 19.33 4.35
C LYS A 82 3.62 17.89 4.83
N ALA A 83 4.03 17.68 6.07
CA ALA A 83 4.07 16.37 6.70
C ALA A 83 2.71 15.67 6.70
N LEU A 84 1.64 16.35 7.13
CA LEU A 84 0.29 15.79 7.15
C LEU A 84 -0.21 15.44 5.73
N VAL A 85 0.02 16.33 4.75
CA VAL A 85 -0.35 16.07 3.35
C VAL A 85 0.38 14.86 2.79
N LEU A 86 1.69 14.74 3.02
CA LEU A 86 2.47 13.57 2.59
C LEU A 86 1.99 12.28 3.27
N GLY A 87 1.55 12.35 4.53
CA GLY A 87 1.03 11.21 5.28
C GLY A 87 -0.30 10.72 4.74
N LEU A 88 -1.20 11.67 4.42
CA LEU A 88 -2.47 11.37 3.78
C LEU A 88 -2.26 10.82 2.37
N ALA A 89 -1.41 11.46 1.56
CA ALA A 89 -1.08 10.98 0.21
C ALA A 89 -0.50 9.56 0.26
N PHE A 90 0.44 9.29 1.17
CA PHE A 90 0.99 7.95 1.37
C PHE A 90 -0.09 6.94 1.72
N THR A 91 -0.98 7.27 2.66
CA THR A 91 -2.04 6.37 3.13
C THR A 91 -3.06 6.09 2.04
N LEU A 92 -3.53 7.13 1.34
CA LEU A 92 -4.57 7.01 0.32
C LEU A 92 -4.06 6.30 -0.93
N VAL A 93 -2.90 6.68 -1.45
CA VAL A 93 -2.37 6.11 -2.70
C VAL A 93 -1.97 4.64 -2.50
N ASN A 94 -1.24 4.32 -1.43
CA ASN A 94 -0.86 2.92 -1.17
C ASN A 94 -2.04 2.09 -0.69
N GLY A 95 -2.96 2.68 0.08
CA GLY A 95 -4.20 2.02 0.49
C GLY A 95 -5.02 1.61 -0.73
N PHE A 96 -5.16 2.50 -1.72
CA PHE A 96 -5.83 2.18 -2.97
C PHE A 96 -5.14 1.05 -3.74
N ALA A 97 -3.81 1.11 -3.90
CA ALA A 97 -3.06 0.06 -4.58
C ALA A 97 -3.18 -1.32 -3.89
N LEU A 98 -3.15 -1.35 -2.55
CA LEU A 98 -3.35 -2.58 -1.77
C LEU A 98 -4.82 -3.06 -1.81
N SER A 99 -5.80 -2.15 -1.84
CA SER A 99 -7.21 -2.49 -2.05
C SER A 99 -7.43 -3.20 -3.39
N LEU A 100 -6.77 -2.76 -4.46
CA LEU A 100 -6.82 -3.47 -5.75
C LEU A 100 -6.27 -4.90 -5.62
N ASN A 101 -5.18 -5.10 -4.87
CA ASN A 101 -4.65 -6.44 -4.60
C ASN A 101 -5.61 -7.31 -3.76
N ILE A 102 -6.40 -6.71 -2.87
CA ILE A 102 -7.44 -7.41 -2.09
C ILE A 102 -8.62 -7.80 -3.00
N ILE A 103 -9.09 -6.90 -3.87
CA ILE A 103 -10.13 -7.21 -4.86
C ILE A 103 -9.68 -8.37 -5.76
N ASP A 104 -8.40 -8.38 -6.13
CA ASP A 104 -7.81 -9.40 -6.98
C ASP A 104 -7.78 -10.80 -6.36
N LEU A 105 -7.98 -10.94 -5.03
CA LEU A 105 -8.13 -12.23 -4.35
C LEU A 105 -9.31 -13.04 -4.91
N GLU A 106 -10.41 -12.36 -5.22
CA GLU A 106 -11.64 -12.99 -5.72
C GLU A 106 -11.83 -12.78 -7.22
N TYR A 107 -11.43 -11.62 -7.75
CA TYR A 107 -11.55 -11.30 -9.17
C TYR A 107 -10.90 -12.36 -10.08
N PHE A 108 -9.75 -12.90 -9.65
CA PHE A 108 -9.03 -13.93 -10.40
C PHE A 108 -9.85 -15.21 -10.59
N LYS A 109 -10.71 -15.59 -9.63
CA LYS A 109 -11.55 -16.79 -9.75
C LYS A 109 -12.60 -16.65 -10.84
N PHE A 110 -13.12 -15.44 -11.05
CA PHE A 110 -14.17 -15.18 -12.03
C PHE A 110 -13.61 -15.00 -13.44
N THR A 111 -12.44 -14.36 -13.57
CA THR A 111 -11.91 -13.95 -14.87
C THR A 111 -10.73 -14.80 -15.35
N GLY A 112 -10.12 -15.57 -14.46
CA GLY A 112 -8.88 -16.32 -14.73
C GLY A 112 -7.67 -15.43 -15.01
N LYS A 113 -7.79 -14.11 -14.80
CA LYS A 113 -6.76 -13.12 -15.08
C LYS A 113 -6.58 -12.19 -13.88
N ARG A 114 -5.35 -11.73 -13.66
CA ARG A 114 -5.04 -10.74 -12.63
C ARG A 114 -5.64 -9.40 -13.02
N LEU A 115 -6.01 -8.61 -12.02
CA LEU A 115 -6.55 -7.27 -12.21
C LEU A 115 -5.54 -6.37 -12.93
N THR A 116 -5.95 -5.81 -14.06
CA THR A 116 -5.15 -4.92 -14.91
C THR A 116 -5.95 -3.68 -15.32
N ALA A 117 -5.36 -2.76 -16.07
CA ALA A 117 -6.06 -1.56 -16.55
C ALA A 117 -7.33 -1.91 -17.35
N ASP A 118 -7.30 -2.99 -18.13
CA ASP A 118 -8.44 -3.43 -18.94
C ASP A 118 -9.61 -3.93 -18.07
N SER A 119 -9.33 -4.41 -16.85
CA SER A 119 -10.35 -4.82 -15.88
C SER A 119 -11.26 -3.67 -15.46
N PHE A 120 -10.78 -2.42 -15.51
CA PHE A 120 -11.61 -1.25 -15.17
C PHE A 120 -12.66 -0.92 -16.24
N LEU A 121 -12.44 -1.34 -17.48
CA LEU A 121 -13.46 -1.23 -18.54
C LEU A 121 -14.63 -2.17 -18.24
N LEU A 122 -14.35 -3.42 -17.88
CA LEU A 122 -15.35 -4.39 -17.42
C LEU A 122 -16.07 -3.94 -16.15
N ALA A 123 -15.37 -3.32 -15.21
CA ALA A 123 -15.98 -2.79 -13.98
C ALA A 123 -17.00 -1.67 -14.27
N ARG A 124 -16.81 -0.91 -15.35
CA ARG A 124 -17.74 0.16 -15.76
C ARG A 124 -19.09 -0.40 -16.19
N ASP A 125 -19.09 -1.54 -16.88
CA ASP A 125 -20.31 -2.21 -17.33
C ASP A 125 -21.09 -2.87 -16.17
N ILE A 126 -20.40 -3.15 -15.06
CA ILE A 126 -20.95 -3.78 -13.84
C ILE A 126 -21.12 -2.75 -12.72
N GLY A 127 -20.99 -1.45 -13.03
CA GLY A 127 -20.98 -0.35 -12.05
C GLY A 127 -22.14 -0.40 -11.06
N ASP A 128 -23.36 -0.63 -11.55
CA ASP A 128 -24.59 -0.70 -10.74
C ASP A 128 -24.60 -1.86 -9.74
N GLN A 129 -23.81 -2.92 -9.98
CA GLN A 129 -23.71 -4.08 -9.08
C GLN A 129 -22.56 -3.94 -8.08
N THR A 130 -21.69 -2.93 -8.21
CA THR A 130 -20.49 -2.76 -7.36
C THR A 130 -20.86 -2.70 -5.88
N ALA A 131 -21.93 -1.98 -5.53
CA ALA A 131 -22.40 -1.87 -4.14
C ALA A 131 -22.89 -3.23 -3.59
N GLN A 132 -23.62 -4.00 -4.41
CA GLN A 132 -24.10 -5.33 -4.04
C GLN A 132 -22.93 -6.32 -3.86
N ILE A 133 -21.95 -6.28 -4.75
CA ILE A 133 -20.71 -7.08 -4.66
C ILE A 133 -19.96 -6.71 -3.37
N ALA A 134 -19.78 -5.41 -3.09
CA ALA A 134 -19.11 -4.96 -1.88
C ALA A 134 -19.83 -5.40 -0.59
N TRP A 135 -21.16 -5.46 -0.61
CA TRP A 135 -21.95 -5.97 0.50
C TRP A 135 -21.79 -7.49 0.68
N TYR A 136 -21.85 -8.26 -0.42
CA TYR A 136 -21.65 -9.70 -0.39
C TYR A 136 -20.24 -10.06 0.12
N TYR A 137 -19.23 -9.29 -0.29
CA TYR A 137 -17.83 -9.46 0.07
C TYR A 137 -17.36 -8.51 1.20
N TRP A 138 -18.25 -8.17 2.15
CA TRP A 138 -17.99 -7.20 3.22
C TRP A 138 -16.70 -7.45 4.01
N TYR A 139 -16.30 -8.72 4.17
CA TYR A 139 -15.07 -9.09 4.89
C TYR A 139 -13.79 -8.60 4.18
N TYR A 140 -13.78 -8.53 2.84
CA TYR A 140 -12.68 -7.89 2.10
C TYR A 140 -12.67 -6.38 2.32
N SER A 141 -13.83 -5.73 2.45
CA SER A 141 -13.92 -4.31 2.81
C SER A 141 -13.33 -4.05 4.20
N ILE A 142 -13.53 -4.94 5.17
CA ILE A 142 -12.88 -4.86 6.49
C ILE A 142 -11.36 -5.01 6.36
N LEU A 143 -10.88 -5.96 5.55
CA LEU A 143 -9.44 -6.12 5.31
C LEU A 143 -8.83 -4.84 4.69
N MET A 144 -9.54 -4.19 3.75
CA MET A 144 -9.11 -2.90 3.20
C MET A 144 -9.04 -1.84 4.30
N LEU A 145 -10.08 -1.69 5.12
CA LEU A 145 -10.09 -0.75 6.23
C LEU A 145 -8.93 -1.00 7.22
N ALA A 146 -8.61 -2.27 7.50
CA ALA A 146 -7.46 -2.63 8.32
C ALA A 146 -6.14 -2.19 7.70
N VAL A 147 -5.97 -2.36 6.38
CA VAL A 147 -4.80 -1.85 5.64
C VAL A 147 -4.71 -0.33 5.75
N TYR A 148 -5.79 0.40 5.50
CA TYR A 148 -5.82 1.87 5.65
C TYR A 148 -5.48 2.29 7.08
N ALA A 149 -6.00 1.60 8.10
CA ALA A 149 -5.72 1.87 9.50
C ALA A 149 -4.23 1.65 9.82
N ILE A 150 -3.62 0.56 9.33
CA ILE A 150 -2.19 0.28 9.52
C ILE A 150 -1.34 1.37 8.85
N LEU A 151 -1.62 1.72 7.60
CA LEU A 151 -0.88 2.75 6.87
C LEU A 151 -1.03 4.14 7.51
N GLY A 152 -2.25 4.48 7.92
CA GLY A 152 -2.54 5.72 8.64
C GLY A 152 -1.81 5.78 9.98
N TRP A 153 -1.83 4.69 10.76
CA TRP A 153 -1.12 4.60 12.03
C TRP A 153 0.39 4.74 11.86
N VAL A 154 0.99 4.04 10.89
CA VAL A 154 2.43 4.16 10.59
C VAL A 154 2.78 5.59 10.19
N SER A 155 1.95 6.21 9.36
CA SER A 155 2.13 7.61 8.93
C SER A 155 2.08 8.56 10.14
N LEU A 156 0.99 8.54 10.91
CA LEU A 156 0.76 9.43 12.06
C LEU A 156 1.80 9.25 13.18
N ARG A 157 2.18 8.02 13.51
CA ARG A 157 3.18 7.72 14.55
C ARG A 157 4.53 8.34 14.23
N ASN A 158 4.93 8.26 12.96
CA ASN A 158 6.21 8.77 12.52
C ASN A 158 6.26 10.31 12.49
N TYR A 159 5.13 10.99 12.26
CA TYR A 159 5.06 12.46 12.33
C TYR A 159 5.17 13.02 13.75
N ARG A 160 4.56 12.36 14.75
CA ARG A 160 4.64 12.80 16.15
C ARG A 160 6.09 12.79 16.69
N LYS A 161 6.92 11.90 16.16
CA LYS A 161 8.32 11.73 16.60
C LYS A 161 9.25 12.78 15.99
N ASP A 162 9.03 13.16 14.72
CA ASP A 162 9.83 14.17 14.01
C ASP A 162 9.61 15.58 14.57
N SER A 163 8.37 15.93 14.94
CA SER A 163 8.08 17.25 15.51
C SER A 163 8.80 17.49 16.84
N LYS A 164 8.99 16.48 17.69
CA LYS A 164 9.68 16.67 19.00
C LYS A 164 11.19 16.86 18.84
N SER A 165 11.79 16.24 17.83
CA SER A 165 13.21 16.35 17.53
C SER A 165 13.61 17.76 17.07
N HIS A 166 12.75 18.47 16.33
CA HIS A 166 13.08 19.79 15.79
C HIS A 166 13.14 20.90 16.87
N TRP A 167 12.37 20.78 17.96
CA TRP A 167 12.40 21.76 19.06
C TRP A 167 13.65 21.65 19.94
N ALA A 168 14.29 20.48 20.00
CA ALA A 168 15.49 20.27 20.80
C ALA A 168 16.71 21.08 20.29
N TRP A 169 16.73 21.45 19.01
CA TRP A 169 17.82 22.24 18.38
C TRP A 169 17.55 23.74 18.35
N ILE A 170 16.36 24.19 18.75
CA ILE A 170 16.02 25.62 18.82
C ILE A 170 16.24 26.17 20.25
N ILE A 171 16.37 25.27 21.23
CA ILE A 171 16.51 25.59 22.66
C ILE A 171 17.98 25.44 23.15
N ILE A 172 18.88 24.98 22.27
CA ILE A 172 20.34 24.88 22.52
C ILE A 172 21.03 25.82 21.53
#